data_AF-A0A925H700-F1
#
_entry.id   AF-A0A925H700-F1
#
_cell.length_a   1.000
_cell.length_b   1.000
_cell.length_c   1.000
_cell.angle_alpha   90.00
_cell.angle_beta   90.00
_cell.angle_gamma   90.00
#
_symmetry.space_group_name_H-M   'P 1'
#
loop_
_entity.id
_entity.type
_entity.pdbx_description
1 polymer ?
#
loop_
_entity_poly.entity_id
_entity_poly.type
_entity_poly.pdbx_seq_one_letter_code
_entity_poly.pdbx_strand_id
1 'polypeptide(L)'
;MGAQATVDRVTEDIAAGRDAKVYEEAAAEWRVAVSADENEKSLSRVRERLGRVESRALNTGREQAAASPPLSGHTLELVYNTRFERGEAMERFTLLERGGGWLLAGYSVTSDILK
;
A
#
# COMPACT_ATOMS: atom_id res chain seq x y z
N MET A 1 -2.96 7.60 -14.41
CA MET A 1 -2.69 6.18 -14.06
C MET A 1 -3.83 5.71 -13.17
N GLY A 2 -4.46 4.57 -13.46
CA GLY A 2 -5.60 4.08 -12.68
C GLY A 2 -5.20 3.50 -11.33
N ALA A 3 -6.15 3.35 -10.41
CA ALA A 3 -5.92 2.84 -9.06
C ALA A 3 -5.21 1.48 -9.02
N GLN A 4 -5.65 0.52 -9.83
CA GLN A 4 -5.02 -0.81 -9.92
C GLN A 4 -3.56 -0.70 -10.37
N ALA A 5 -3.27 0.13 -11.38
CA ALA A 5 -1.91 0.32 -11.86
C ALA A 5 -0.98 0.94 -10.78
N THR A 6 -1.52 1.80 -9.90
CA THR A 6 -0.78 2.28 -8.73
C THR A 6 -0.48 1.15 -7.74
N VAL A 7 -1.44 0.26 -7.46
CA VAL A 7 -1.21 -0.92 -6.59
C VAL A 7 -0.15 -1.84 -7.17
N ASP A 8 -0.23 -2.12 -8.48
CA ASP A 8 0.70 -3.01 -9.17
C ASP A 8 2.13 -2.44 -9.11
N ARG A 9 2.28 -1.15 -9.42
CA ARG A 9 3.56 -0.44 -9.33
C ARG A 9 4.14 -0.45 -7.92
N VAL A 10 3.33 -0.11 -6.91
CA VAL A 10 3.77 -0.12 -5.50
C VAL A 10 4.20 -1.52 -5.08
N THR A 11 3.46 -2.56 -5.49
CA THR A 11 3.79 -3.96 -5.19
C THR A 11 5.11 -4.35 -5.84
N GLU A 12 5.34 -3.96 -7.09
CA GLU A 12 6.59 -4.22 -7.79
C GLU A 12 7.77 -3.50 -7.12
N ASP A 13 7.59 -2.24 -6.74
CA ASP A 13 8.59 -1.45 -6.04
C ASP A 13 8.94 -2.06 -4.67
N ILE A 14 7.93 -2.52 -3.90
CA ILE A 14 8.14 -3.27 -2.66
C ILE A 14 8.93 -4.55 -2.96
N ALA A 15 8.48 -5.39 -3.89
CA ALA A 15 9.12 -6.66 -4.21
C ALA A 15 10.59 -6.50 -4.66
N ALA A 16 10.91 -5.39 -5.31
CA ALA A 16 12.26 -5.04 -5.75
C ALA A 16 13.12 -4.36 -4.67
N GLY A 17 12.60 -4.16 -3.45
CA GLY A 17 13.30 -3.47 -2.37
C GLY A 17 13.49 -1.97 -2.59
N ARG A 18 12.66 -1.35 -3.44
CA ARG A 18 12.69 0.08 -3.72
C ARG A 18 11.85 0.86 -2.70
N ASP A 19 12.04 0.56 -1.43
CA ASP A 19 11.19 1.04 -0.33
C ASP A 19 11.23 2.58 -0.21
N ALA A 20 12.40 3.18 -0.43
CA ALA A 20 12.57 4.64 -0.49
C ALA A 20 11.75 5.29 -1.62
N LYS A 21 11.72 4.67 -2.81
CA LYS A 21 10.92 5.15 -3.94
C LYS A 21 9.42 5.10 -3.63
N VAL A 22 8.95 4.03 -2.98
CA VAL A 22 7.55 3.94 -2.52
C VAL A 22 7.21 5.10 -1.60
N TYR A 23 8.11 5.46 -0.68
CA TYR A 23 7.90 6.60 0.22
C TYR A 23 7.91 7.95 -0.51
N GLU A 24 8.90 8.19 -1.38
CA GLU A 24 9.05 9.46 -2.11
C GLU A 24 7.87 9.75 -3.04
N GLU A 25 7.34 8.73 -3.70
CA GLU A 25 6.21 8.83 -4.62
C GLU A 25 4.84 8.71 -3.93
N ALA A 26 4.82 8.51 -2.61
CA ALA A 26 3.59 8.47 -1.84
C ALA A 26 2.94 9.85 -1.71
N ALA A 27 1.64 9.83 -1.38
CA ALA A 27 0.90 11.03 -1.03
C ALA A 27 1.58 11.75 0.14
N ALA A 28 1.45 13.08 0.19
CA ALA A 28 2.02 13.89 1.27
C ALA A 28 1.51 13.44 2.65
N GLU A 29 0.26 12.99 2.69
CA GLU A 29 -0.42 12.45 3.87
C GLU A 29 0.32 11.22 4.44
N TRP A 30 0.82 10.32 3.58
CA TRP A 30 1.64 9.19 4.03
C TRP A 30 2.98 9.65 4.60
N ARG A 31 3.65 10.56 3.88
CA ARG A 31 4.96 11.11 4.28
C ARG A 31 4.91 11.98 5.54
N VAL A 32 3.73 12.44 5.95
CA VAL A 32 3.48 13.10 7.24
C VAL A 32 3.16 12.07 8.33
N ALA A 33 2.48 10.98 7.99
CA ALA A 33 2.03 9.97 8.94
C ALA A 33 3.14 9.00 9.38
N VAL A 34 4.11 8.70 8.51
CA VAL A 34 5.24 7.81 8.82
C VAL A 34 6.55 8.43 8.36
N SER A 35 7.64 8.13 9.06
CA SER A 35 8.99 8.50 8.60
C SER A 35 9.49 7.57 7.49
N ALA A 36 10.50 8.02 6.73
CA ALA A 36 11.14 7.22 5.69
C ALA A 36 11.73 5.90 6.24
N ASP A 37 12.36 5.95 7.43
CA ASP A 37 12.93 4.79 8.11
C ASP A 37 11.85 3.80 8.58
N GLU A 38 10.73 4.29 9.13
CA GLU A 38 9.60 3.42 9.49
C GLU A 38 8.97 2.74 8.27
N ASN A 39 8.85 3.47 7.16
CA ASN A 39 8.38 2.91 5.90
C ASN A 39 9.33 1.81 5.41
N GLU A 40 10.63 2.08 5.35
CA GLU A 40 11.63 1.10 4.91
C GLU A 40 11.62 -0.16 5.79
N LYS A 41 11.63 -0.01 7.12
CA LYS A 41 11.55 -1.13 8.07
C LYS A 41 10.26 -1.94 7.92
N SER A 42 9.14 -1.27 7.68
CA SER A 42 7.85 -1.95 7.51
C SER A 42 7.83 -2.75 6.21
N LEU A 43 8.20 -2.15 5.08
CA LEU A 43 8.18 -2.80 3.77
C LEU A 43 9.21 -3.92 3.66
N SER A 44 10.42 -3.70 4.16
CA SER A 44 11.45 -4.76 4.27
C SER A 44 10.96 -5.93 5.12
N ARG A 45 10.34 -5.69 6.28
CA ARG A 45 9.78 -6.76 7.13
C ARG A 45 8.76 -7.60 6.39
N VAL A 46 7.86 -6.99 5.61
CA VAL A 46 6.89 -7.74 4.78
C VAL A 46 7.62 -8.67 3.82
N ARG A 47 8.57 -8.12 3.07
CA ARG A 47 9.32 -8.83 2.03
C ARG A 47 10.18 -9.96 2.60
N GLU A 48 10.85 -9.70 3.73
CA GLU A 48 11.73 -10.64 4.42
C GLU A 48 10.98 -11.74 5.17
N ARG A 49 9.75 -11.50 5.62
CA ARG A 49 8.98 -12.48 6.40
C ARG A 49 8.00 -13.27 5.54
N LEU A 50 7.30 -12.62 4.63
CA LEU A 50 6.28 -13.25 3.79
C LEU A 50 6.84 -13.73 2.44
N GLY A 51 7.92 -13.11 1.95
CA GLY A 51 8.49 -13.42 0.63
C GLY A 51 7.77 -12.68 -0.49
N ARG A 52 7.86 -13.22 -1.72
CA ARG A 52 7.21 -12.63 -2.90
C ARG A 52 5.70 -12.92 -2.90
N VAL A 53 4.94 -12.05 -3.56
CA VAL A 53 3.51 -12.29 -3.84
C VAL A 53 3.38 -13.37 -4.91
N GLU A 54 2.63 -14.42 -4.62
CA GLU A 54 2.27 -15.47 -5.60
C GLU A 54 0.95 -15.15 -6.31
N SER A 55 -0.05 -14.70 -5.54
CA SER A 55 -1.35 -14.32 -6.09
C SER A 55 -2.08 -13.38 -5.15
N ARG A 56 -3.02 -12.61 -5.72
CA ARG A 56 -3.80 -11.62 -5.00
C ARG A 56 -5.25 -11.66 -5.49
N ALA A 57 -6.19 -11.73 -4.56
CA ALA A 57 -7.62 -11.69 -4.83
C ALA A 57 -8.24 -10.46 -4.16
N LEU A 58 -8.92 -9.62 -4.95
CA LEU A 58 -9.63 -8.47 -4.41
C LEU A 58 -10.75 -8.96 -3.49
N ASN A 59 -10.70 -8.54 -2.23
CA ASN A 59 -11.71 -8.84 -1.23
C ASN A 59 -12.76 -7.71 -1.23
N THR A 60 -12.33 -6.46 -1.07
CA THR A 60 -13.22 -5.30 -1.12
C THR A 60 -12.54 -4.09 -1.77
N GLY A 61 -13.34 -3.23 -2.39
CA GLY A 61 -12.93 -1.91 -2.87
C GLY A 61 -13.97 -0.87 -2.46
N ARG A 62 -13.55 0.17 -1.74
CA ARG A 62 -14.44 1.20 -1.21
C ARG A 62 -13.92 2.59 -1.56
N GLU A 63 -14.70 3.31 -2.36
CA GLU A 63 -14.49 4.73 -2.61
C GLU A 63 -15.06 5.56 -1.46
N GLN A 64 -14.32 6.57 -1.04
CA GLN A 64 -14.76 7.54 -0.05
C GLN A 64 -14.33 8.93 -0.50
N ALA A 65 -15.29 9.85 -0.60
CA ALA A 65 -15.00 11.27 -0.75
C ALA A 65 -15.06 11.92 0.63
N ALA A 66 -13.92 12.39 1.14
CA ALA A 66 -13.89 13.15 2.39
C ALA A 66 -13.70 14.63 2.07
N ALA A 67 -14.62 15.46 2.56
CA ALA A 67 -14.58 16.91 2.38
C ALA A 67 -13.61 17.61 3.34
N SER A 68 -13.08 16.90 4.35
CA SER A 68 -12.30 17.47 5.45
C SER A 68 -11.01 16.68 5.73
N PRO A 69 -9.96 17.33 6.28
CA PRO A 69 -8.69 16.69 6.63
C PRO A 69 -8.85 15.53 7.63
N PRO A 70 -7.88 14.59 7.72
CA PRO A 70 -6.53 14.63 7.12
C PRO A 70 -6.41 14.09 5.69
N LEU A 71 -7.45 13.43 5.16
CA LEU A 71 -7.50 12.92 3.79
C LEU A 71 -8.57 13.66 2.98
N SER A 72 -8.38 14.95 2.71
CA SER A 72 -9.33 15.69 1.87
C SER A 72 -9.24 15.22 0.43
N GLY A 73 -10.33 14.73 -0.18
CA GLY A 73 -10.36 14.32 -1.60
C GLY A 73 -11.02 12.96 -1.83
N HIS A 74 -10.87 12.45 -3.06
CA HIS A 74 -11.33 11.11 -3.44
C HIS A 74 -10.30 10.08 -3.00
N THR A 75 -10.72 9.19 -2.10
CA THR A 75 -9.92 8.07 -1.62
C THR A 75 -10.53 6.76 -2.07
N LEU A 76 -9.66 5.76 -2.24
CA LEU A 76 -10.05 4.41 -2.60
C LEU A 76 -9.29 3.46 -1.68
N GLU A 77 -10.03 2.72 -0.86
CA GLU A 77 -9.49 1.64 -0.06
C GLU A 77 -9.67 0.32 -0.81
N LEU A 78 -8.58 -0.41 -1.03
CA LEU A 78 -8.57 -1.73 -1.65
C LEU A 78 -8.03 -2.74 -0.65
N VAL A 79 -8.82 -3.75 -0.32
CA VAL A 79 -8.43 -4.86 0.54
C VAL A 79 -8.29 -6.10 -0.31
N TYR A 80 -7.16 -6.78 -0.16
CA TYR A 80 -6.84 -8.01 -0.86
C TYR A 80 -6.56 -9.14 0.11
N ASN A 81 -6.98 -10.33 -0.28
CA ASN A 81 -6.44 -11.57 0.27
C ASN A 81 -5.27 -11.98 -0.62
N THR A 82 -4.07 -12.00 -0.05
CA THR A 82 -2.83 -12.20 -0.77
C THR A 82 -2.12 -13.44 -0.28
N ARG A 83 -1.72 -14.29 -1.23
CA ARG A 83 -0.85 -15.41 -0.97
C ARG A 83 0.58 -15.01 -1.30
N PHE A 84 1.45 -15.09 -0.30
CA PHE A 84 2.88 -14.94 -0.44
C PHE A 84 3.57 -16.32 -0.37
N GLU A 85 4.82 -16.38 -0.79
CA GLU A 85 5.63 -17.61 -0.76
C GLU A 85 5.65 -18.32 0.61
N ARG A 86 5.60 -17.55 1.69
CA ARG A 86 5.73 -18.08 3.06
C ARG A 86 4.42 -18.10 3.84
N GLY A 87 3.32 -17.59 3.26
CA GLY A 87 2.00 -17.66 3.86
C GLY A 87 1.01 -16.63 3.33
N GLU A 88 -0.12 -16.54 3.99
CA GLU A 88 -1.22 -15.67 3.57
C GLU A 88 -1.27 -14.39 4.41
N ALA A 89 -1.72 -13.30 3.78
CA ALA A 89 -1.95 -12.04 4.46
C ALA A 89 -3.14 -11.29 3.85
N MET A 90 -3.76 -10.44 4.65
CA MET A 90 -4.67 -9.41 4.18
C MET A 90 -3.88 -8.13 3.97
N GLU A 91 -3.83 -7.64 2.74
CA GLU A 91 -3.22 -6.34 2.39
C GLU A 91 -4.33 -5.30 2.23
N ARG A 92 -4.12 -4.10 2.81
CA ARG A 92 -4.98 -2.94 2.59
C ARG A 92 -4.14 -1.81 2.00
N PHE A 93 -4.58 -1.32 0.85
CA PHE A 93 -4.05 -0.13 0.18
C PHE A 93 -5.07 1.00 0.31
N THR A 94 -4.62 2.14 0.79
CA THR A 94 -5.38 3.38 0.76
C THR A 94 -4.76 4.27 -0.31
N LEU A 95 -5.53 4.56 -1.35
CA LEU A 95 -5.12 5.43 -2.44
C LEU A 95 -5.83 6.77 -2.32
N LEU A 96 -5.15 7.84 -2.72
CA LEU A 96 -5.67 9.19 -2.75
C LEU A 96 -5.52 9.76 -4.15
N GLU A 97 -6.60 10.32 -4.69
CA GLU A 97 -6.58 10.98 -5.98
C GLU A 97 -6.04 12.42 -5.87
N ARG A 98 -5.00 12.71 -6.64
CA ARG A 98 -4.37 14.03 -6.76
C ARG A 98 -4.00 14.30 -8.22
N GLY A 99 -4.44 15.43 -8.76
CA GLY A 99 -4.04 15.87 -10.11
C GLY A 99 -4.36 14.86 -11.23
N GLY A 100 -5.44 14.08 -11.10
CA GLY A 100 -5.83 13.05 -12.08
C GLY A 100 -5.04 11.73 -11.99
N GLY A 101 -4.30 11.52 -10.89
CA GLY A 101 -3.60 10.27 -10.61
C GLY A 101 -3.85 9.76 -9.19
N TRP A 102 -3.66 8.46 -8.99
CA TRP A 102 -3.77 7.81 -7.69
C TRP A 102 -2.40 7.66 -7.04
N LEU A 103 -2.26 8.14 -5.81
CA LEU A 103 -1.06 8.05 -4.99
C LEU A 103 -1.31 7.15 -3.78
N LEU A 104 -0.26 6.48 -3.29
CA LEU A 104 -0.35 5.69 -2.05
C LEU A 104 -0.47 6.64 -0.86
N ALA A 105 -1.57 6.57 -0.13
CA ALA A 105 -1.79 7.32 1.10
C ALA A 105 -1.71 6.43 2.36
N GLY A 106 -1.75 5.11 2.19
CA GLY A 106 -1.56 4.15 3.27
C GLY A 106 -1.38 2.73 2.77
N TYR A 107 -0.58 1.96 3.49
CA TYR A 107 -0.41 0.52 3.28
C TYR A 107 -0.34 -0.19 4.63
N SER A 108 -1.09 -1.29 4.76
CA SER A 108 -1.02 -2.16 5.92
C SER A 108 -1.16 -3.62 5.51
N VAL A 109 -0.47 -4.50 6.21
CA VAL A 109 -0.56 -5.95 6.02
C VAL A 109 -0.84 -6.63 7.35
N THR A 110 -1.76 -7.59 7.35
CA THR A 110 -2.08 -8.41 8.52
C THR A 110 -1.88 -9.87 8.17
N SER A 111 -0.97 -10.53 8.90
CA SER A 111 -0.66 -11.95 8.76
C SER A 111 -0.23 -12.52 10.11
N ASP A 112 -0.51 -13.80 10.35
CA ASP A 112 -0.02 -14.51 11.54
C ASP A 112 1.52 -14.59 11.59
N ILE A 113 2.18 -14.56 10.43
CA ILE A 113 3.65 -14.60 10.31
C ILE A 113 4.30 -13.27 10.76
N LEU A 114 3.54 -12.18 10.73
CA LEU A 114 3.99 -10.85 11.12
C LEU A 114 3.65 -10.50 12.58
N LYS A 115 2.93 -11.37 13.30
CA LYS A 115 2.63 -11.19 14.73
C LYS A 115 3.87 -11.41 15.61
#